data_AF-A0A960UMB4-F1
#
_entry.id   AF-A0A960UMB4-F1
#
_cell.length_a   1.000
_cell.length_b   1.000
_cell.length_c   1.000
_cell.angle_alpha   90.00
_cell.angle_beta   90.00
_cell.angle_gamma   90.00
#
_symmetry.space_group_name_H-M   'P 1'
#
loop_
_entity.id
_entity.type
_entity.pdbx_description
1 polymer ?
#
loop_
_entity_poly.entity_id
_entity_poly.type
_entity_poly.pdbx_seq_one_letter_code
_entity_poly.pdbx_strand_id
1 'polypeptide(L)'
;MRFIGVLCICLLATGIVAEEPGNPSQTDPLNPADSNGPNATPSTQDPSAKQPGAQTSIPTTPAGFQNYRTDREKRNESFRALYSQEADRRFRFILELISEGRTESARSRLQEFLVLYPNHSMADRARRELANLERADGEYGPALYHYEQSAVLERPGSGEARALLETARIQIREGDFDRARAVLQSIQKRFSGTREAQEAALLEKSYRFIERPSQTSERDKNSPSEVSDSENPADSTSETNRPLFPVAEKPTSNTSEPTQDHSGIDTADGKPSTGQTALDRMGEGVEKPAKNRSMPPMEPLNGDIKKSP
;
A
#
# COMPACT_ATOMS: atom_id res chain seq x y z
N MET A 1 -13.59 -6.44 -41.44
CA MET A 1 -12.42 -7.35 -41.29
C MET A 1 -11.82 -7.11 -39.91
N ARG A 2 -12.00 -8.05 -38.97
CA ARG A 2 -11.44 -7.98 -37.62
C ARG A 2 -10.41 -9.11 -37.48
N PHE A 3 -9.14 -8.76 -37.37
CA PHE A 3 -8.07 -9.72 -37.07
C PHE A 3 -7.97 -9.87 -35.55
N ILE A 4 -8.46 -10.98 -35.02
CA ILE A 4 -8.19 -11.44 -33.67
C ILE A 4 -6.93 -12.30 -33.78
N GLY A 5 -5.77 -11.71 -33.53
CA GLY A 5 -4.49 -12.41 -33.43
C GLY A 5 -4.29 -12.92 -32.01
N VAL A 6 -4.71 -14.16 -31.76
CA VAL A 6 -4.35 -14.90 -30.53
C VAL A 6 -2.87 -15.26 -30.62
N LEU A 7 -2.02 -14.44 -29.99
CA LEU A 7 -0.60 -14.73 -29.84
C LEU A 7 -0.44 -15.74 -28.69
N CYS A 8 -0.45 -17.02 -29.04
CA CYS A 8 -0.13 -18.12 -28.15
C CYS A 8 1.38 -18.11 -27.85
N ILE A 9 1.77 -17.63 -26.67
CA ILE A 9 3.16 -17.67 -26.21
C ILE A 9 3.40 -19.04 -25.57
N CYS A 10 4.08 -19.92 -26.32
CA CYS A 10 4.61 -21.17 -25.79
C CYS A 10 5.66 -20.88 -24.70
N LEU A 11 5.33 -21.22 -23.44
CA LEU A 11 6.31 -21.35 -22.37
C LEU A 11 7.27 -22.50 -22.72
N LEU A 12 8.53 -22.17 -23.00
CA LEU A 12 9.62 -23.15 -23.00
C LEU A 12 9.98 -23.46 -21.55
N ALA A 13 9.55 -24.62 -21.07
CA ALA A 13 10.01 -25.21 -19.82
C ALA A 13 11.43 -25.76 -20.02
N THR A 14 12.46 -24.98 -19.65
CA THR A 14 13.81 -25.49 -19.47
C THR A 14 13.90 -26.19 -18.11
N GLY A 15 13.89 -27.52 -18.13
CA GLY A 15 14.20 -28.34 -16.96
C GLY A 15 15.68 -28.23 -16.60
N ILE A 16 15.96 -27.69 -15.42
CA ILE A 16 17.27 -27.80 -14.78
C ILE A 16 17.16 -28.97 -13.80
N VAL A 17 17.87 -30.05 -14.12
CA VAL A 17 18.13 -31.19 -13.24
C VAL A 17 19.14 -30.72 -12.18
N ALA A 18 18.71 -30.66 -10.92
CA ALA A 18 19.61 -30.45 -9.79
C ALA A 18 19.90 -31.81 -9.14
N GLU A 19 21.17 -32.19 -9.10
CA GLU A 19 21.69 -33.32 -8.33
C GLU A 19 21.56 -33.05 -6.82
N GLU A 20 20.94 -34.00 -6.10
CA GLU A 20 20.93 -34.08 -4.63
C GLU A 20 22.25 -34.66 -4.11
N PRO A 21 22.91 -34.02 -3.13
CA PRO A 21 23.87 -34.69 -2.28
C PRO A 21 23.25 -35.09 -0.93
N GLY A 22 23.16 -36.41 -0.72
CA GLY A 22 23.60 -37.06 0.52
C GLY A 22 22.72 -36.92 1.76
N ASN A 23 21.88 -37.92 1.97
CA ASN A 23 21.17 -38.23 3.21
C ASN A 23 22.05 -39.09 4.14
N PRO A 24 22.35 -38.67 5.39
CA PRO A 24 22.83 -39.59 6.41
C PRO A 24 21.71 -39.98 7.38
N SER A 25 21.41 -41.28 7.34
CA SER A 25 21.25 -42.15 8.52
C SER A 25 20.00 -41.98 9.39
N GLN A 26 19.03 -42.84 9.09
CA GLN A 26 18.42 -43.82 10.02
C GLN A 26 18.68 -43.62 11.51
N THR A 27 17.62 -43.32 12.26
CA THR A 27 17.29 -44.06 13.49
C THR A 27 15.77 -44.18 13.60
N ASP A 28 15.25 -45.38 13.37
CA ASP A 28 13.97 -45.81 13.92
C ASP A 28 14.10 -45.89 15.46
N PRO A 29 13.03 -45.63 16.21
CA PRO A 29 12.38 -46.80 16.77
C PRO A 29 10.84 -46.71 16.81
N LEU A 30 10.23 -47.82 16.39
CA LEU A 30 9.16 -48.55 17.07
C LEU A 30 8.00 -47.70 17.64
N ASN A 31 6.98 -47.63 16.78
CA ASN A 31 5.59 -47.59 17.17
C ASN A 31 5.23 -48.87 17.96
N PRO A 32 4.47 -48.76 19.05
CA PRO A 32 3.33 -49.64 19.17
C PRO A 32 2.04 -48.85 19.40
N ALA A 33 1.09 -49.13 18.51
CA ALA A 33 -0.32 -48.91 18.72
C ALA A 33 -0.76 -49.53 20.05
N ASP A 34 -1.54 -48.80 20.85
CA ASP A 34 -2.80 -49.34 21.33
C ASP A 34 -3.70 -48.30 22.02
N SER A 35 -4.99 -48.60 21.93
CA SER A 35 -6.09 -48.19 22.82
C SER A 35 -6.82 -46.86 22.53
N ASN A 36 -7.95 -47.05 21.85
CA ASN A 36 -9.19 -46.28 22.00
C ASN A 36 -9.52 -45.96 23.47
N GLY A 37 -9.97 -44.72 23.73
CA GLY A 37 -10.59 -44.32 24.98
C GLY A 37 -11.37 -42.99 24.82
N PRO A 38 -12.63 -42.89 25.28
CA PRO A 38 -13.56 -41.84 24.86
C PRO A 38 -13.51 -40.58 25.74
N ASN A 39 -13.86 -39.46 25.13
CA ASN A 39 -14.65 -38.39 25.75
C ASN A 39 -14.12 -37.84 27.10
N ALA A 40 -13.05 -37.05 27.05
CA ALA A 40 -12.69 -36.13 28.12
C ALA A 40 -12.97 -34.69 27.66
N THR A 41 -14.13 -34.16 28.06
CA THR A 41 -14.38 -32.71 28.14
C THR A 41 -13.18 -32.03 28.79
N PRO A 42 -12.57 -31.00 28.18
CA PRO A 42 -11.57 -30.21 28.86
C PRO A 42 -12.28 -29.46 29.98
N SER A 43 -12.09 -29.94 31.21
CA SER A 43 -12.44 -29.22 32.42
C SER A 43 -11.83 -27.83 32.36
N THR A 44 -12.68 -26.83 32.17
CA THR A 44 -12.42 -25.42 32.40
C THR A 44 -12.09 -25.25 33.88
N GLN A 45 -10.86 -25.58 34.28
CA GLN A 45 -10.29 -25.07 35.51
C GLN A 45 -10.03 -23.60 35.26
N ASP A 46 -11.01 -22.80 35.66
CA ASP A 46 -10.96 -21.35 35.78
C ASP A 46 -9.73 -20.99 36.62
N PRO A 47 -8.63 -20.51 36.01
CA PRO A 47 -7.64 -19.81 36.78
C PRO A 47 -8.31 -18.47 37.08
N SER A 48 -8.97 -18.40 38.24
CA SER A 48 -9.02 -17.20 39.07
C SER A 48 -7.57 -16.82 39.40
N ALA A 49 -6.82 -16.48 38.36
CA ALA A 49 -5.62 -15.73 38.38
C ALA A 49 -6.03 -14.44 39.08
N LYS A 50 -5.39 -14.18 40.21
CA LYS A 50 -5.21 -12.84 40.74
C LYS A 50 -4.94 -11.92 39.56
N GLN A 51 -5.97 -11.30 38.99
CA GLN A 51 -5.82 -10.03 38.33
C GLN A 51 -5.19 -9.18 39.43
N PRO A 52 -3.93 -8.72 39.28
CA PRO A 52 -3.39 -7.77 40.22
C PRO A 52 -4.38 -6.62 40.20
N GLY A 53 -5.18 -6.50 41.27
CA GLY A 53 -6.22 -5.50 41.38
C GLY A 53 -5.53 -4.18 41.13
N ALA A 54 -5.75 -3.62 39.95
CA ALA A 54 -5.14 -2.38 39.51
C ALA A 54 -5.83 -1.25 40.27
N GLN A 55 -5.59 -1.20 41.58
CA GLN A 55 -5.79 -0.02 42.38
C GLN A 55 -4.77 1.00 41.84
N THR A 56 -5.18 1.66 40.77
CA THR A 56 -4.55 2.83 40.18
C THR A 56 -4.74 4.00 41.14
N SER A 57 -4.21 3.85 42.36
CA SER A 57 -4.01 4.98 43.24
C SER A 57 -3.05 5.91 42.50
N ILE A 58 -3.57 7.06 42.10
CA ILE A 58 -2.78 8.11 41.48
C ILE A 58 -1.67 8.42 42.49
N PRO A 59 -0.38 8.29 42.12
CA PRO A 59 0.70 8.52 43.07
C PRO A 59 0.58 9.94 43.62
N THR A 60 0.57 10.09 44.95
CA THR A 60 0.50 11.41 45.61
C THR A 60 1.88 12.01 45.89
N THR A 61 2.95 11.23 45.68
CA THR A 61 4.33 11.66 45.92
C THR A 61 5.08 11.89 44.60
N PRO A 62 5.99 12.89 44.53
CA PRO A 62 6.80 13.14 43.32
C PRO A 62 7.58 11.90 42.84
N ALA A 63 8.10 11.09 43.76
CA ALA A 63 8.77 9.83 43.44
C ALA A 63 7.80 8.81 42.82
N GLY A 64 6.57 8.70 43.35
CA GLY A 64 5.53 7.86 42.77
C GLY A 64 5.15 8.26 41.35
N PHE A 65 5.15 9.55 41.02
CA PHE A 65 4.90 10.03 39.65
C PHE A 65 6.00 9.60 38.67
N GLN A 66 7.27 9.60 39.08
CA GLN A 66 8.36 9.14 38.21
C GLN A 66 8.25 7.64 37.94
N ASN A 67 7.97 6.85 38.98
CA ASN A 67 7.74 5.40 38.82
C ASN A 67 6.54 5.13 37.90
N TYR A 68 5.43 5.86 38.08
CA TYR A 68 4.26 5.73 37.21
C TYR A 68 4.56 6.08 35.74
N ARG A 69 5.36 7.12 35.48
CA ARG A 69 5.81 7.47 34.11
C ARG A 69 6.61 6.35 33.48
N THR A 70 7.62 5.86 34.19
CA THR A 70 8.48 4.77 33.68
C THR A 70 7.69 3.46 33.44
N ASP A 71 6.76 3.10 34.32
CA ASP A 71 5.92 1.91 34.13
C ASP A 71 4.92 2.06 32.97
N ARG A 72 4.40 3.27 32.75
CA ARG A 72 3.57 3.58 31.60
C ARG A 72 4.35 3.51 30.29
N GLU A 73 5.57 4.04 30.27
CA GLU A 73 6.48 3.97 29.12
C GLU A 73 6.78 2.52 28.75
N LYS A 74 7.19 1.69 29.72
CA LYS A 74 7.45 0.26 29.50
C LYS A 74 6.24 -0.50 28.94
N ARG A 75 5.03 -0.23 29.45
CA ARG A 75 3.80 -0.83 28.90
C ARG A 75 3.53 -0.36 27.48
N ASN A 76 3.69 0.93 27.20
CA ASN A 76 3.52 1.45 25.85
C ASN A 76 4.54 0.83 24.88
N GLU A 77 5.78 0.61 25.32
CA GLU A 77 6.82 -0.08 24.55
C GLU A 77 6.44 -1.53 24.27
N SER A 78 5.97 -2.29 25.26
CA SER A 78 5.54 -3.67 25.05
C SER A 78 4.34 -3.76 24.11
N PHE A 79 3.38 -2.84 24.21
CA PHE A 79 2.26 -2.76 23.25
C PHE A 79 2.73 -2.44 21.84
N ARG A 80 3.67 -1.50 21.66
CA ARG A 80 4.27 -1.18 20.35
C ARG A 80 5.00 -2.39 19.76
N ALA A 81 5.74 -3.12 20.58
CA ALA A 81 6.45 -4.33 20.15
C ALA A 81 5.48 -5.43 19.69
N LEU A 82 4.43 -5.71 20.48
CA LEU A 82 3.39 -6.68 20.11
C LEU A 82 2.64 -6.26 18.84
N TYR A 83 2.30 -4.97 18.73
CA TYR A 83 1.64 -4.41 17.55
C TYR A 83 2.50 -4.60 16.27
N SER A 84 3.80 -4.31 16.35
CA SER A 84 4.73 -4.50 15.22
C SER A 84 4.93 -5.98 14.88
N GLN A 85 5.06 -6.85 15.88
CA GLN A 85 5.22 -8.30 15.67
C GLN A 85 3.99 -8.91 14.98
N GLU A 86 2.79 -8.51 15.37
CA GLU A 86 1.56 -8.99 14.75
C GLU A 86 1.40 -8.46 13.32
N ALA A 87 1.76 -7.19 13.07
CA ALA A 87 1.81 -6.64 11.72
C ALA A 87 2.78 -7.44 10.82
N ASP A 88 3.98 -7.73 11.30
CA ASP A 88 4.97 -8.54 10.57
C ASP A 88 4.45 -9.94 10.25
N ARG A 89 3.80 -10.61 11.22
CA ARG A 89 3.21 -11.93 11.00
C ARG A 89 2.14 -11.89 9.92
N ARG A 90 1.21 -10.93 10.00
CA ARG A 90 0.14 -10.76 9.00
C ARG A 90 0.70 -10.48 7.62
N PHE A 91 1.70 -9.60 7.52
CA PHE A 91 2.32 -9.28 6.25
C PHE A 91 3.04 -10.48 5.63
N ARG A 92 3.72 -11.32 6.43
CA ARG A 92 4.31 -12.58 5.93
C ARG A 92 3.27 -13.52 5.34
N PHE A 93 2.14 -13.69 6.02
CA PHE A 93 1.04 -14.52 5.52
C PHE A 93 0.46 -13.98 4.20
N ILE A 94 0.38 -12.66 4.05
CA ILE A 94 -0.01 -12.04 2.77
C ILE A 94 0.98 -12.40 1.65
N LEU A 95 2.28 -12.32 1.91
CA LEU A 95 3.29 -12.70 0.91
C LEU A 95 3.20 -14.18 0.52
N GLU A 96 2.84 -15.06 1.47
CA GLU A 96 2.56 -16.47 1.20
C GLU A 96 1.38 -16.62 0.23
N LEU A 97 0.25 -15.93 0.47
CA LEU A 97 -0.89 -15.93 -0.45
C LEU A 97 -0.52 -15.46 -1.87
N ILE A 98 0.34 -14.43 -1.98
CA ILE A 98 0.84 -13.97 -3.29
C ILE A 98 1.66 -15.07 -3.97
N SER A 99 2.54 -15.74 -3.23
CA SER A 99 3.38 -16.82 -3.78
C SER A 99 2.57 -18.05 -4.20
N GLU A 100 1.44 -18.32 -3.55
CA GLU A 100 0.48 -19.36 -3.92
C GLU A 100 -0.40 -18.99 -5.13
N GLY A 101 -0.30 -17.76 -5.64
CA GLY A 101 -1.15 -17.24 -6.71
C GLY A 101 -2.58 -16.92 -6.27
N ARG A 102 -2.86 -16.85 -4.96
CA ARG A 102 -4.16 -16.47 -4.40
C ARG A 102 -4.32 -14.95 -4.36
N THR A 103 -4.31 -14.34 -5.54
CA THR A 103 -4.24 -12.88 -5.73
C THR A 103 -5.41 -12.13 -5.07
N GLU A 104 -6.65 -12.62 -5.18
CA GLU A 104 -7.82 -11.96 -4.58
C GLU A 104 -7.79 -11.94 -3.04
N SER A 105 -7.43 -13.08 -2.44
CA SER A 105 -7.26 -13.17 -0.99
C SER A 105 -6.13 -12.26 -0.51
N ALA A 106 -5.02 -12.22 -1.25
CA ALA A 106 -3.90 -11.34 -0.95
C ALA A 106 -4.29 -9.86 -1.03
N ARG A 107 -5.02 -9.45 -2.07
CA ARG A 107 -5.55 -8.09 -2.26
C ARG A 107 -6.39 -7.64 -1.07
N SER A 108 -7.39 -8.44 -0.69
CA SER A 108 -8.27 -8.12 0.44
C SER A 108 -7.48 -7.96 1.75
N ARG A 109 -6.51 -8.85 2.00
CA ARG A 109 -5.66 -8.78 3.20
C ARG A 109 -4.67 -7.62 3.18
N LEU A 110 -4.18 -7.20 2.02
CA LEU A 110 -3.35 -6.00 1.87
C LEU A 110 -4.15 -4.74 2.20
N GLN A 111 -5.38 -4.63 1.71
CA GLN A 111 -6.26 -3.51 2.02
C GLN A 111 -6.56 -3.46 3.54
N GLU A 112 -6.90 -4.59 4.15
CA GLU A 112 -7.09 -4.70 5.60
C GLU A 112 -5.82 -4.28 6.36
N PHE A 113 -4.65 -4.74 5.91
CA PHE A 113 -3.36 -4.40 6.50
C PHE A 113 -3.09 -2.89 6.48
N LEU A 114 -3.37 -2.21 5.36
CA LEU A 114 -3.16 -0.77 5.22
C LEU A 114 -4.11 0.05 6.10
N VAL A 115 -5.32 -0.45 6.37
CA VAL A 115 -6.27 0.17 7.31
C VAL A 115 -5.83 -0.01 8.76
N LEU A 116 -5.38 -1.21 9.14
CA LEU A 116 -5.00 -1.53 10.51
C LEU A 116 -3.60 -1.02 10.90
N TYR A 117 -2.69 -0.94 9.93
CA TYR A 117 -1.27 -0.66 10.13
C TYR A 117 -0.75 0.49 9.23
N PRO A 118 -1.42 1.67 9.19
CA PRO A 118 -1.10 2.72 8.22
C PRO A 118 0.31 3.31 8.37
N ASN A 119 0.86 3.29 9.60
CA ASN A 119 2.16 3.86 9.96
C ASN A 119 3.24 2.78 10.19
N HIS A 120 2.97 1.52 9.86
CA HIS A 120 3.92 0.43 10.05
C HIS A 120 5.01 0.45 8.98
N SER A 121 6.21 -0.06 9.30
CA SER A 121 7.36 -0.10 8.37
C SER A 121 7.09 -0.89 7.08
N MET A 122 6.15 -1.84 7.13
CA MET A 122 5.74 -2.65 5.97
C MET A 122 4.58 -2.03 5.18
N ALA A 123 3.98 -0.92 5.63
CA ALA A 123 2.84 -0.31 4.95
C ALA A 123 3.19 0.14 3.52
N ASP A 124 4.38 0.72 3.32
CA ASP A 124 4.83 1.16 1.99
C ASP A 124 5.02 -0.03 1.05
N ARG A 125 5.64 -1.10 1.55
CA ARG A 125 5.75 -2.35 0.78
C ARG A 125 4.38 -2.94 0.47
N ALA A 126 3.45 -2.94 1.42
CA ALA A 126 2.09 -3.42 1.20
C ALA A 126 1.37 -2.62 0.09
N ARG A 127 1.52 -1.29 0.04
CA ARG A 127 0.98 -0.47 -1.06
C ARG A 127 1.56 -0.88 -2.41
N ARG A 128 2.86 -1.13 -2.51
CA ARG A 128 3.49 -1.61 -3.76
C ARG A 128 3.02 -3.00 -4.16
N GLU A 129 2.89 -3.93 -3.22
CA GLU A 129 2.38 -5.27 -3.54
C GLU A 129 0.93 -5.20 -4.02
N LEU A 130 0.10 -4.33 -3.42
CA LEU A 130 -1.28 -4.11 -3.87
C LEU A 130 -1.30 -3.55 -5.30
N ALA A 131 -0.49 -2.53 -5.58
CA ALA A 131 -0.35 -1.96 -6.92
C ALA A 131 0.20 -2.99 -7.93
N ASN A 132 1.11 -3.88 -7.52
CA ASN A 132 1.61 -4.96 -8.37
C ASN A 132 0.49 -5.91 -8.80
N LEU A 133 -0.41 -6.28 -7.88
CA LEU A 133 -1.55 -7.16 -8.14
C LEU A 133 -2.55 -6.48 -9.09
N GLU A 134 -2.93 -5.22 -8.82
CA GLU A 134 -3.82 -4.45 -9.70
C GLU A 134 -3.23 -4.26 -11.10
N ARG A 135 -1.93 -3.95 -11.19
CA ARG A 135 -1.24 -3.85 -12.49
C ARG A 135 -1.23 -5.19 -13.23
N ALA A 136 -1.12 -6.31 -12.53
CA ALA A 136 -1.17 -7.65 -13.14
C ALA A 136 -2.55 -7.96 -13.72
N ASP A 137 -3.61 -7.47 -13.09
CA ASP A 137 -5.00 -7.62 -13.54
C ASP A 137 -5.40 -6.61 -14.63
N GLY A 138 -4.50 -5.69 -14.98
CA GLY A 138 -4.74 -4.65 -15.99
C GLY A 138 -5.44 -3.40 -15.43
N GLU A 139 -5.61 -3.32 -14.12
CA GLU A 139 -6.20 -2.17 -13.43
C GLU A 139 -5.14 -1.06 -13.22
N TYR A 140 -4.75 -0.40 -14.32
CA TYR A 140 -3.67 0.59 -14.31
C TYR A 140 -3.98 1.84 -13.48
N GLY A 141 -5.23 2.29 -13.46
CA GLY A 141 -5.66 3.46 -12.67
C GLY A 141 -5.46 3.26 -11.15
N PRO A 142 -6.06 2.22 -10.54
CA PRO A 142 -5.81 1.88 -9.13
C PRO A 142 -4.34 1.64 -8.83
N ALA A 143 -3.63 0.91 -9.70
CA ALA A 143 -2.22 0.61 -9.51
C ALA A 143 -1.37 1.89 -9.44
N LEU A 144 -1.61 2.84 -10.35
CA LEU A 144 -0.93 4.15 -10.35
C LEU A 144 -1.17 4.89 -9.03
N TYR A 145 -2.41 4.96 -8.56
CA TYR A 145 -2.75 5.60 -7.29
C TYR A 145 -1.94 5.01 -6.12
N HIS A 146 -1.86 3.69 -6.02
CA HIS A 146 -1.13 3.03 -4.93
C HIS A 146 0.40 3.15 -5.05
N TYR A 147 0.96 3.15 -6.27
CA TYR A 147 2.38 3.46 -6.46
C TYR A 147 2.71 4.91 -6.09
N GLU A 148 1.89 5.88 -6.50
CA GLU A 148 2.08 7.29 -6.15
C GLU A 148 2.01 7.51 -4.64
N GLN A 149 1.04 6.88 -3.95
CA GLN A 149 0.98 6.89 -2.50
C GLN A 149 2.23 6.27 -1.86
N SER A 150 2.71 5.14 -2.38
CA SER A 150 3.96 4.56 -1.89
C SER A 150 5.14 5.51 -2.10
N ALA A 151 5.23 6.20 -3.23
CA ALA A 151 6.33 7.12 -3.50
C ALA A 151 6.33 8.33 -2.55
N VAL A 152 5.15 8.83 -2.17
CA VAL A 152 5.02 9.99 -1.26
C VAL A 152 5.22 9.63 0.20
N LEU A 153 4.69 8.48 0.64
CA LEU A 153 4.68 8.09 2.05
C LEU A 153 5.96 7.38 2.50
N GLU A 154 6.67 6.74 1.57
CA GLU A 154 7.87 6.01 1.89
C GLU A 154 9.04 6.95 2.23
N ARG A 155 9.91 6.50 3.13
CA ARG A 155 11.13 7.27 3.44
C ARG A 155 11.97 7.44 2.17
N PRO A 156 12.53 8.64 1.93
CA PRO A 156 13.34 8.90 0.76
C PRO A 156 14.47 7.88 0.67
N GLY A 157 14.54 7.14 -0.44
CA GLY A 157 15.43 5.99 -0.58
C GLY A 157 15.07 5.10 -1.78
N SER A 158 15.41 3.82 -1.70
CA SER A 158 15.23 2.87 -2.81
C SER A 158 13.76 2.56 -3.13
N GLY A 159 12.89 2.56 -2.12
CA GLY A 159 11.48 2.20 -2.33
C GLY A 159 10.70 3.25 -3.13
N GLU A 160 10.94 4.54 -2.86
CA GLU A 160 10.36 5.64 -3.64
C GLU A 160 10.78 5.54 -5.13
N ALA A 161 12.08 5.38 -5.40
CA ALA A 161 12.60 5.23 -6.75
C ALA A 161 11.97 4.06 -7.50
N ARG A 162 11.75 2.94 -6.79
CA ARG A 162 11.11 1.74 -7.34
C ARG A 162 9.63 1.97 -7.65
N ALA A 163 8.89 2.63 -6.77
CA ALA A 163 7.49 2.96 -7.02
C ALA A 163 7.34 3.87 -8.25
N LEU A 164 8.16 4.92 -8.35
CA LEU A 164 8.19 5.82 -9.52
C LEU A 164 8.56 5.08 -10.81
N LEU A 165 9.48 4.11 -10.75
CA LEU A 165 9.84 3.31 -11.91
C LEU A 165 8.67 2.47 -12.42
N GLU A 166 7.88 1.88 -11.51
CA GLU A 166 6.67 1.15 -11.87
C GLU A 166 5.57 2.08 -12.42
N THR A 167 5.41 3.28 -11.86
CA THR A 167 4.52 4.32 -12.43
C THR A 167 4.89 4.63 -13.88
N ALA A 168 6.18 4.87 -14.17
CA ALA A 168 6.63 5.12 -15.53
C ALA A 168 6.36 3.93 -16.47
N ARG A 169 6.56 2.69 -15.99
CA ARG A 169 6.25 1.46 -16.75
C ARG A 169 4.77 1.35 -17.08
N ILE A 170 3.87 1.75 -16.18
CA ILE A 170 2.43 1.79 -16.46
C ILE A 170 2.12 2.85 -17.51
N GLN A 171 2.61 4.08 -17.34
CA GLN A 171 2.36 5.18 -18.28
C GLN A 171 2.82 4.83 -19.71
N ILE A 172 3.96 4.15 -19.84
CA ILE A 172 4.44 3.59 -21.11
C ILE A 172 3.45 2.59 -21.72
N ARG A 173 2.86 1.70 -20.92
CA ARG A 173 1.88 0.72 -21.42
C ARG A 173 0.58 1.39 -21.86
N GLU A 174 0.20 2.48 -21.18
CA GLU A 174 -0.96 3.30 -21.55
C GLU A 174 -0.69 4.21 -22.77
N GLY A 175 0.57 4.31 -23.21
CA GLY A 175 0.99 5.15 -24.33
C GLY A 175 1.26 6.61 -23.96
N ASP A 176 1.26 6.96 -22.68
CA ASP A 176 1.60 8.30 -22.17
C ASP A 176 3.12 8.45 -22.00
N PHE A 177 3.82 8.49 -23.13
CA PHE A 177 5.29 8.54 -23.15
C PHE A 177 5.86 9.84 -22.59
N ASP A 178 5.13 10.96 -22.73
CA ASP A 178 5.57 12.27 -22.22
C ASP A 178 5.62 12.27 -20.69
N ARG A 179 4.56 11.77 -20.02
CA ARG A 179 4.57 11.62 -18.56
C ARG A 179 5.62 10.61 -18.11
N ALA A 180 5.72 9.47 -18.78
CA ALA A 180 6.71 8.46 -18.44
C ALA A 180 8.14 9.01 -18.49
N ARG A 181 8.47 9.77 -19.55
CA ARG A 181 9.78 10.44 -19.68
C ARG A 181 10.04 11.40 -18.53
N ALA A 182 9.07 12.24 -18.17
CA ALA A 182 9.21 13.17 -17.07
C ALA A 182 9.52 12.44 -15.74
N VAL A 183 8.81 11.35 -15.46
CA VAL A 183 9.03 10.51 -14.28
C VAL A 183 10.43 9.87 -14.33
N LEU A 184 10.83 9.26 -15.44
CA LEU A 184 12.16 8.62 -15.58
C LEU A 184 13.31 9.60 -15.38
N GLN A 185 13.20 10.81 -15.93
CA GLN A 185 14.19 11.86 -15.75
C GLN A 185 14.25 12.34 -14.30
N SER A 186 13.11 12.38 -13.61
CA SER A 186 13.07 12.71 -12.17
C SER A 186 13.79 11.65 -11.35
N ILE A 187 13.64 10.35 -11.68
CA ILE A 187 14.33 9.25 -10.99
C ILE A 187 15.85 9.38 -11.18
N GLN A 188 16.31 9.60 -12.41
CA GLN A 188 17.74 9.76 -12.72
C GLN A 188 18.38 10.93 -11.98
N LYS A 189 17.67 12.05 -11.84
CA LYS A 189 18.15 13.25 -11.12
C LYS A 189 18.17 13.05 -9.61
N ARG A 190 17.11 12.47 -9.03
CA ARG A 190 16.92 12.37 -7.57
C ARG A 190 17.64 11.17 -6.95
N PHE A 191 17.77 10.07 -7.69
CA PHE A 191 18.30 8.80 -7.20
C PHE A 191 19.54 8.35 -8.00
N SER A 192 20.40 9.31 -8.38
CA SER A 192 21.61 9.02 -9.13
C SER A 192 22.48 7.97 -8.41
N GLY A 193 22.92 6.93 -9.14
CA GLY A 193 23.74 5.85 -8.60
C GLY A 193 22.96 4.64 -8.05
N THR A 194 21.63 4.72 -7.96
CA THR A 194 20.79 3.55 -7.65
C THR A 194 20.58 2.65 -8.87
N ARG A 195 20.21 1.38 -8.62
CA ARG A 195 19.85 0.44 -9.70
C ARG A 195 18.62 0.94 -10.46
N GLU A 196 17.67 1.53 -9.75
CA GLU A 196 16.44 2.09 -10.30
C GLU A 196 16.72 3.24 -11.26
N ALA A 197 17.69 4.11 -10.97
CA ALA A 197 18.11 5.16 -11.89
C ALA A 197 18.80 4.62 -13.16
N GLN A 198 19.57 3.53 -13.02
CA GLN A 198 20.17 2.85 -14.19
C GLN A 198 19.08 2.21 -15.05
N GLU A 199 18.11 1.51 -14.42
CA GLU A 199 16.95 0.94 -15.11
C GLU A 199 16.13 2.03 -15.79
N ALA A 200 15.89 3.17 -15.13
CA ALA A 200 15.17 4.30 -15.70
C ALA A 200 15.88 4.87 -16.94
N ALA A 201 17.20 5.00 -16.91
CA ALA A 201 18.00 5.47 -18.04
C ALA A 201 17.98 4.50 -19.23
N LEU A 202 17.99 3.18 -18.95
CA LEU A 202 17.83 2.16 -19.99
C LEU A 202 16.43 2.19 -20.60
N LEU A 203 15.41 2.36 -19.75
CA LEU A 203 14.01 2.48 -20.15
C LEU A 203 13.82 3.70 -21.06
N GLU A 204 14.27 4.89 -20.65
CA GLU A 204 14.14 6.11 -21.47
C GLU A 204 14.80 5.95 -22.85
N LYS A 205 15.97 5.30 -22.92
CA LYS A 205 16.68 5.04 -24.18
C LYS A 205 15.91 4.09 -25.10
N SER A 206 15.28 3.04 -24.57
CA SER A 206 14.52 2.10 -25.41
C SER A 206 13.26 2.74 -26.00
N TYR A 207 12.57 3.60 -25.25
CA TYR A 207 11.32 4.23 -25.71
C TYR A 207 11.49 5.41 -26.67
N ARG A 208 12.65 6.08 -26.65
CA ARG A 208 12.97 7.14 -27.63
C ARG A 208 12.87 6.68 -29.09
N PHE A 209 13.01 5.37 -29.32
CA PHE A 209 12.85 4.77 -30.64
C PHE A 209 11.39 4.66 -31.09
N ILE A 210 10.44 4.51 -30.17
CA ILE A 210 9.01 4.29 -30.48
C ILE A 210 8.30 5.59 -30.86
N GLU A 211 8.68 6.72 -30.26
CA GLU A 211 8.08 8.03 -30.56
C GLU A 211 8.39 8.56 -31.98
N ARG A 212 9.34 7.96 -32.71
CA ARG A 212 9.96 8.61 -33.89
C ARG A 212 9.44 8.35 -35.31
N PRO A 213 8.39 7.54 -35.62
CA PRO A 213 8.02 7.39 -37.03
C PRO A 213 7.07 8.46 -37.59
N SER A 214 6.40 9.32 -36.81
CA SER A 214 5.29 10.13 -37.34
C SER A 214 5.60 11.58 -37.76
N GLN A 215 6.73 12.19 -37.36
CA GLN A 215 7.03 13.57 -37.78
C GLN A 215 7.86 13.70 -39.06
N THR A 216 8.35 12.61 -39.64
CA THR A 216 9.17 12.65 -40.86
C THR A 216 8.38 12.70 -42.17
N SER A 217 7.04 12.64 -42.17
CA SER A 217 6.26 12.61 -43.43
C SER A 217 5.67 13.97 -43.87
N GLU A 218 5.82 15.05 -43.11
CA GLU A 218 5.29 16.38 -43.50
C GLU A 218 6.33 17.29 -44.18
N ARG A 219 7.61 16.87 -44.29
CA ARG A 219 8.68 17.71 -44.85
C ARG A 219 8.87 17.64 -46.38
N ASP A 220 8.02 16.92 -47.11
CA ASP A 220 8.16 16.74 -48.57
C ASP A 220 7.00 17.33 -49.41
N LYS A 221 6.17 18.24 -48.87
CA LYS A 221 5.16 18.96 -49.67
C LYS A 221 5.39 20.45 -49.89
N ASN A 222 6.40 21.05 -49.26
CA ASN A 222 6.85 22.41 -49.62
C ASN A 222 8.12 22.35 -50.46
N SER A 223 7.97 21.80 -51.68
CA SER A 223 8.78 22.25 -52.81
C SER A 223 8.45 23.72 -53.12
N PRO A 224 9.42 24.51 -53.58
CA PRO A 224 9.34 25.96 -53.64
C PRO A 224 8.48 26.39 -54.82
N SER A 225 7.46 27.21 -54.56
CA SER A 225 7.01 28.19 -55.53
C SER A 225 7.58 29.54 -55.09
N GLU A 226 8.69 29.92 -55.71
CA GLU A 226 8.96 31.33 -56.05
C GLU A 226 7.64 31.95 -56.56
N VAL A 227 7.25 33.19 -56.29
CA VAL A 227 7.92 34.46 -56.57
C VAL A 227 7.14 35.58 -55.85
N SER A 228 7.81 36.74 -55.68
CA SER A 228 7.25 38.10 -55.78
C SER A 228 6.97 38.85 -54.48
N ASP A 229 8.01 39.55 -54.04
CA ASP A 229 8.07 41.01 -53.87
C ASP A 229 6.72 41.74 -53.73
N SER A 230 6.49 42.33 -52.55
CA SER A 230 5.89 43.66 -52.50
C SER A 230 6.27 44.35 -51.19
N GLU A 231 7.12 45.36 -51.33
CA GLU A 231 7.43 46.37 -50.33
C GLU A 231 6.16 47.14 -49.92
N ASN A 232 6.01 47.44 -48.63
CA ASN A 232 5.42 48.72 -48.20
C ASN A 232 5.83 49.06 -46.74
N PRO A 233 6.38 50.25 -46.47
CA PRO A 233 6.78 50.70 -45.13
C PRO A 233 5.83 51.75 -44.52
N ALA A 234 6.03 52.04 -43.23
CA ALA A 234 5.38 53.06 -42.38
C ALA A 234 3.92 52.70 -41.95
N ASP A 235 3.39 53.05 -40.77
CA ASP A 235 3.51 54.28 -39.99
C ASP A 235 2.77 54.10 -38.63
N SER A 236 3.07 54.97 -37.65
CA SER A 236 2.23 55.40 -36.50
C SER A 236 1.94 54.39 -35.38
N THR A 237 2.57 54.46 -34.18
CA THR A 237 2.41 55.39 -33.03
C THR A 237 1.06 55.39 -32.31
N SER A 238 1.16 55.59 -30.98
CA SER A 238 0.10 55.91 -30.01
C SER A 238 -0.68 54.68 -29.49
N GLU A 239 -1.14 54.56 -28.26
CA GLU A 239 -0.91 55.19 -26.96
C GLU A 239 -1.98 54.52 -26.07
N THR A 240 -1.70 54.39 -24.77
CA THR A 240 -2.74 54.38 -23.72
C THR A 240 -3.90 53.38 -23.84
N ASN A 241 -3.80 52.25 -23.13
CA ASN A 241 -4.95 51.80 -22.33
C ASN A 241 -4.46 51.16 -21.02
N ARG A 242 -4.33 52.04 -20.03
CA ARG A 242 -4.25 51.72 -18.61
C ARG A 242 -5.49 50.92 -18.19
N PRO A 243 -5.35 49.83 -17.40
CA PRO A 243 -6.47 49.37 -16.59
C PRO A 243 -6.76 50.40 -15.48
N LEU A 244 -7.98 50.95 -15.52
CA LEU A 244 -8.56 51.87 -14.56
C LEU A 244 -9.12 51.11 -13.36
N PHE A 245 -8.25 50.59 -12.50
CA PHE A 245 -8.62 50.25 -11.12
C PHE A 245 -7.43 50.55 -10.19
N PRO A 246 -7.50 51.62 -9.37
CA PRO A 246 -6.67 51.77 -8.20
C PRO A 246 -7.32 51.03 -7.01
N VAL A 247 -6.56 50.87 -5.91
CA VAL A 247 -6.98 50.43 -4.55
C VAL A 247 -6.88 48.90 -4.33
N ALA A 248 -6.21 48.32 -3.32
CA ALA A 248 -5.64 48.75 -2.03
C ALA A 248 -4.34 47.96 -1.76
N GLU A 249 -3.23 48.61 -1.40
CA GLU A 249 -2.70 48.76 -0.03
C GLU A 249 -2.51 47.46 0.78
N LYS A 250 -1.22 47.12 0.97
CA LYS A 250 -0.55 46.50 2.13
C LYS A 250 -1.30 45.40 2.93
N PRO A 251 -0.76 44.17 3.01
CA PRO A 251 -0.99 43.37 4.21
C PRO A 251 -0.18 43.98 5.36
N THR A 252 -0.84 44.79 6.18
CA THR A 252 -0.40 45.04 7.55
C THR A 252 -0.35 43.71 8.29
N SER A 253 0.82 43.40 8.85
CA SER A 253 0.99 42.36 9.84
C SER A 253 0.14 42.67 11.06
N ASN A 254 -1.06 42.10 11.12
CA ASN A 254 -1.84 42.05 12.35
C ASN A 254 -1.29 40.94 13.24
N THR A 255 -0.27 41.30 14.01
CA THR A 255 0.00 40.71 15.32
C THR A 255 -1.16 41.10 16.23
N SER A 256 -2.19 40.27 16.28
CA SER A 256 -3.19 40.32 17.35
C SER A 256 -2.69 39.42 18.48
N GLU A 257 -2.18 40.07 19.51
CA GLU A 257 -2.11 39.51 20.87
C GLU A 257 -3.52 39.05 21.30
N PRO A 258 -3.69 37.84 21.84
CA PRO A 258 -4.86 37.53 22.63
C PRO A 258 -4.63 38.03 24.06
N THR A 259 -5.08 39.25 24.35
CA THR A 259 -5.47 39.62 25.72
C THR A 259 -6.91 39.17 25.93
N GLN A 260 -7.08 38.01 26.54
CA GLN A 260 -8.31 37.67 27.26
C GLN A 260 -7.93 37.22 28.67
N ASP A 261 -7.86 38.21 29.54
CA ASP A 261 -8.27 38.06 30.93
C ASP A 261 -9.76 37.67 30.94
N HIS A 262 -10.01 36.37 31.06
CA HIS A 262 -11.24 35.87 31.66
C HIS A 262 -10.86 35.03 32.86
N SER A 263 -10.74 35.72 33.99
CA SER A 263 -10.89 35.17 35.33
C SER A 263 -12.34 34.71 35.55
N GLY A 264 -12.74 33.68 34.80
CA GLY A 264 -13.90 32.85 35.09
C GLY A 264 -13.41 31.64 35.87
N ILE A 265 -13.20 31.82 37.17
CA ILE A 265 -13.09 30.71 38.13
C ILE A 265 -14.49 30.10 38.23
N ASP A 266 -14.86 29.28 37.26
CA ASP A 266 -15.90 28.30 37.46
C ASP A 266 -15.34 27.26 38.43
N THR A 267 -15.75 27.43 39.68
CA THR A 267 -15.61 26.42 40.73
C THR A 267 -16.57 25.29 40.38
N ALA A 268 -16.24 24.51 39.36
CA ALA A 268 -16.96 23.31 39.00
C ALA A 268 -16.50 22.21 39.96
N ASP A 269 -17.37 21.88 40.90
CA ASP A 269 -17.26 20.72 41.77
C ASP A 269 -16.77 19.50 40.97
N GLY A 270 -15.54 19.08 41.30
CA GLY A 270 -14.87 17.96 40.70
C GLY A 270 -15.66 16.67 40.90
N LYS A 271 -16.39 16.26 39.88
CA LYS A 271 -16.52 14.84 39.56
C LYS A 271 -15.62 14.59 38.36
N PRO A 272 -14.50 13.85 38.51
CA PRO A 272 -13.72 13.45 37.36
C PRO A 272 -14.65 12.67 36.45
N SER A 273 -14.92 13.23 35.25
CA SER A 273 -15.56 12.52 34.16
C SER A 273 -14.70 11.29 33.89
N THR A 274 -15.13 10.14 34.42
CA THR A 274 -14.54 8.84 34.13
C THR A 274 -14.48 8.72 32.62
N GLY A 275 -13.27 8.80 32.08
CA GLY A 275 -13.00 8.58 30.67
C GLY A 275 -13.45 7.17 30.31
N GLN A 276 -14.72 7.05 29.93
CA GLN A 276 -15.23 5.92 29.16
C GLN A 276 -14.51 6.01 27.81
N THR A 277 -13.37 5.33 27.78
CA THR A 277 -12.66 4.97 26.57
C THR A 277 -13.67 4.43 25.55
N ALA A 278 -13.56 4.90 24.31
CA ALA A 278 -14.33 4.44 23.16
C ALA A 278 -14.24 2.92 22.88
N LEU A 279 -13.52 2.16 23.71
CA LEU A 279 -13.38 0.72 23.69
C LEU A 279 -14.60 -0.02 24.27
N ASP A 280 -15.39 0.60 25.16
CA ASP A 280 -16.58 -0.04 25.76
C ASP A 280 -17.83 -0.01 24.86
N ARG A 281 -17.78 0.69 23.72
CA ARG A 281 -18.96 0.84 22.83
C ARG A 281 -19.03 -0.17 21.69
N MET A 282 -18.07 -1.08 21.56
CA MET A 282 -18.06 -2.10 20.49
C MET A 282 -18.49 -3.50 20.96
N GLY A 283 -19.12 -3.61 22.14
CA GLY A 283 -19.43 -4.88 22.80
C GLY A 283 -20.87 -5.40 22.73
N GLU A 284 -21.83 -4.69 22.11
CA GLU A 284 -23.22 -5.16 22.02
C GLU A 284 -23.70 -5.20 20.57
N GLY A 285 -23.59 -6.39 19.96
CA GLY A 285 -24.08 -6.65 18.61
C GLY A 285 -23.74 -8.03 18.06
N VAL A 286 -23.57 -9.04 18.92
CA VAL A 286 -23.50 -10.44 18.46
C VAL A 286 -24.94 -10.96 18.44
N GLU A 287 -25.62 -10.73 17.32
CA GLU A 287 -26.87 -11.43 17.03
C GLU A 287 -26.58 -12.95 16.99
N LYS A 288 -27.31 -13.69 17.83
CA LYS A 288 -27.27 -15.15 17.87
C LYS A 288 -27.59 -15.70 16.48
N PRO A 289 -26.73 -16.52 15.87
CA PRO A 289 -27.10 -17.20 14.63
C PRO A 289 -28.28 -18.11 14.89
N ALA A 290 -29.35 -17.91 14.12
CA ALA A 290 -30.55 -18.72 14.14
C ALA A 290 -30.18 -20.19 13.97
N LYS A 291 -30.62 -20.98 14.96
CA LYS A 291 -30.67 -22.43 14.94
C LYS A 291 -31.54 -22.87 13.75
N ASN A 292 -31.04 -23.84 12.97
CA ASN A 292 -31.69 -24.62 11.91
C ASN A 292 -31.52 -24.16 10.45
N ARG A 293 -30.65 -24.87 9.72
CA ARG A 293 -31.04 -25.52 8.46
C ARG A 293 -30.23 -26.81 8.29
N SER A 294 -30.90 -27.92 8.55
CA SER A 294 -30.46 -29.26 8.15
C SER A 294 -30.27 -29.25 6.64
N MET A 295 -29.05 -29.52 6.17
CA MET A 295 -28.80 -29.82 4.76
C MET A 295 -29.26 -31.26 4.48
N PRO A 296 -29.95 -31.51 3.35
CA PRO A 296 -30.25 -32.87 2.92
C PRO A 296 -28.95 -33.62 2.56
N PRO A 297 -28.93 -34.95 2.74
CA PRO A 297 -27.77 -35.78 2.40
C PRO A 297 -27.49 -35.72 0.90
N MET A 298 -26.25 -35.39 0.52
CA MET A 298 -25.80 -35.50 -0.86
C MET A 298 -25.64 -36.97 -1.23
N GLU A 299 -26.33 -37.40 -2.28
CA GLU A 299 -26.14 -38.71 -2.91
C GLU A 299 -24.75 -38.80 -3.55
N PRO A 300 -24.05 -39.94 -3.40
CA PRO A 300 -22.78 -40.15 -4.07
C PRO A 300 -22.98 -40.34 -5.58
N LEU A 301 -22.36 -39.47 -6.36
CA LEU A 301 -22.29 -39.57 -7.82
C LEU A 301 -21.35 -40.73 -8.20
N ASN A 302 -21.88 -41.95 -8.31
CA ASN A 302 -21.19 -43.08 -8.92
C ASN A 302 -21.14 -42.89 -10.44
N GLY A 303 -20.05 -42.28 -10.91
CA GLY A 303 -19.70 -42.20 -12.34
C GLY A 303 -18.78 -43.35 -12.74
N ASP A 304 -19.35 -44.39 -13.32
CA ASP A 304 -18.64 -45.49 -13.98
C ASP A 304 -17.74 -44.97 -15.12
N ILE A 305 -16.42 -45.18 -14.97
CA ILE A 305 -15.45 -44.91 -16.03
C ILE A 305 -15.49 -46.08 -17.02
N LYS A 306 -16.20 -45.91 -18.14
CA LYS A 306 -16.08 -46.79 -19.29
C LYS A 306 -14.70 -46.60 -19.93
N LYS A 307 -13.83 -47.61 -19.79
CA LYS A 307 -12.65 -47.79 -20.65
C LYS A 307 -13.14 -48.20 -22.05
N SER A 308 -12.80 -47.38 -23.03
CA SER A 308 -12.85 -47.75 -24.45
C SER A 308 -11.49 -48.30 -24.90
N PRO A 309 -11.49 -49.24 -25.87
CA PRO A 309 -10.32 -50.04 -26.28
C PRO A 309 -9.26 -49.26 -27.05
#